data_AF-A0A536NCW4-F1
#
_entry.id   AF-A0A536NCW4-F1
#
_cell.length_a   1.000
_cell.length_b   1.000
_cell.length_c   1.000
_cell.angle_alpha   90.00
_cell.angle_beta   90.00
_cell.angle_gamma   90.00
#
_symmetry.space_group_name_H-M   'P 1'
#
loop_
_entity.id
_entity.type
_entity.pdbx_description
1 polymer ?
#
loop_
_entity_poly.entity_id
_entity_poly.type
_entity_poly.pdbx_seq_one_letter_code
_entity_poly.pdbx_strand_id
1 'polypeptide(L)' 'MRSRRVLLPRHNEADLEDVPEELQRDMEFVPVDSASEVLAEALGLVPASSATASTAGGDGARTAPPR' A
#
# COMPACT_ATOMS: atom_id res chain seq x y z
N MET A 1 21.78 -8.13 -14.88
CA MET A 1 22.10 -7.27 -13.72
C MET A 1 20.92 -7.36 -12.76
N ARG A 2 21.13 -7.48 -11.45
CA ARG A 2 20.01 -7.44 -10.49
C ARG A 2 19.56 -5.98 -10.35
N SER A 3 18.35 -5.66 -10.79
CA SER A 3 17.72 -4.36 -10.59
C SER A 3 17.59 -4.07 -9.10
N ARG A 4 17.95 -2.86 -8.66
CA ARG A 4 17.89 -2.48 -7.24
C ARG A 4 16.47 -2.00 -6.93
N ARG A 5 15.66 -2.86 -6.28
CA ARG A 5 14.31 -2.50 -5.83
C ARG A 5 14.40 -1.55 -4.63
N VAL A 6 13.63 -0.47 -4.65
CA VAL A 6 13.53 0.54 -3.58
C VAL A 6 12.08 0.60 -3.13
N LEU A 7 11.87 0.37 -1.84
CA LEU A 7 10.55 0.53 -1.22
C LEU A 7 10.47 1.93 -0.64
N LEU A 8 9.41 2.67 -0.98
CA LEU A 8 9.16 4.00 -0.46
C LEU A 8 7.70 4.15 0.01
N PRO A 9 7.42 5.04 0.96
CA PRO A 9 6.05 5.36 1.32
C PRO A 9 5.26 5.96 0.13
N ARG A 10 3.97 5.65 0.01
CA ARG A 10 3.09 6.21 -1.04
C ARG A 10 3.15 7.72 -1.19
N HIS A 11 3.30 8.45 -0.09
CA HIS A 11 3.36 9.91 -0.11
C HIS A 11 4.62 10.46 -0.78
N ASN A 12 5.67 9.64 -0.93
CA ASN A 12 6.91 10.01 -1.62
C ASN A 12 6.89 9.68 -3.13
N GLU A 13 5.77 9.22 -3.68
CA GLU A 13 5.66 9.00 -5.13
C GLU A 13 5.80 10.32 -5.91
N ALA A 14 5.35 11.44 -5.33
CA ALA A 14 5.54 12.77 -5.88
C ALA A 14 7.03 13.18 -5.92
N ASP A 15 7.86 12.78 -4.95
CA ASP A 15 9.30 13.10 -4.97
C ASP A 15 10.06 12.35 -6.09
N LEU A 16 9.47 11.33 -6.72
CA LEU A 16 10.10 10.60 -7.83
C LEU A 16 10.24 11.48 -9.09
N GLU A 17 9.44 12.54 -9.22
CA GLU A 17 9.54 13.47 -10.36
C GLU A 17 10.84 14.28 -10.36
N ASP A 18 11.45 14.48 -9.18
CA ASP A 18 12.76 15.13 -9.01
C ASP A 18 13.95 14.15 -9.22
N VAL A 19 13.69 12.85 -9.32
CA VAL A 19 14.74 11.84 -9.51
C VAL A 19 15.14 11.77 -10.98
N PRO A 20 16.43 11.90 -11.33
CA PRO A 20 16.89 11.85 -12.72
C PRO A 20 16.57 10.50 -13.40
N GLU A 21 16.25 10.55 -14.69
CA GLU A 21 15.79 9.39 -15.46
C GLU A 21 16.75 8.20 -15.44
N GLU A 22 18.06 8.44 -15.37
CA GLU A 22 19.07 7.37 -15.27
C GLU A 22 18.83 6.46 -14.06
N LEU A 23 18.42 7.03 -12.91
CA LEU A 23 18.12 6.27 -11.70
C LEU A 23 16.76 5.58 -11.79
N GLN A 24 15.77 6.23 -12.41
CA GLN A 24 14.45 5.62 -12.64
C GLN A 24 14.51 4.42 -13.58
N ARG A 25 15.51 4.37 -14.47
CA ARG A 25 15.70 3.24 -15.40
C ARG A 25 16.48 2.08 -14.81
N ASP A 26 17.37 2.36 -13.85
CA ASP A 26 18.18 1.32 -13.18
C ASP A 26 17.47 0.71 -11.94
N MET A 27 16.50 1.43 -11.37
CA MET A 27 15.83 1.07 -10.12
C MET A 27 14.32 0.82 -10.30
N GLU A 28 13.78 -0.10 -9.51
CA GLU A 28 12.34 -0.36 -9.44
C GLU A 28 11.79 0.22 -8.15
N PHE A 29 10.92 1.23 -8.26
CA PHE A 29 10.28 1.88 -7.13
C PHE A 29 8.96 1.19 -6.79
N VAL A 30 8.83 0.76 -5.53
CA VAL A 30 7.63 0.08 -5.01
C VAL A 30 7.01 0.94 -3.91
N PRO A 31 5.89 1.62 -4.20
CA PRO A 31 5.20 2.44 -3.20
C PRO A 31 4.42 1.54 -2.22
N VAL A 32 4.57 1.80 -0.92
CA VAL A 32 3.93 1.04 0.16
C VAL A 32 3.13 1.94 1.11
N ASP A 33 2.09 1.39 1.70
CA ASP A 33 1.21 2.09 2.63
C ASP A 33 1.55 1.80 4.11
N SER A 34 2.27 0.71 4.42
CA SER A 34 2.60 0.33 5.80
C SER A 34 3.89 -0.48 5.95
N ALA A 35 4.50 -0.43 7.15
CA ALA A 35 5.72 -1.18 7.46
C ALA A 35 5.55 -2.71 7.33
N SER A 36 4.34 -3.23 7.56
CA SER A 36 4.02 -4.66 7.36
C SER A 36 4.21 -5.09 5.89
N GLU A 37 3.89 -4.19 4.96
CA GLU A 37 4.02 -4.41 3.52
C GLU A 37 5.50 -4.39 3.10
N VAL A 38 6.30 -3.49 3.70
CA VAL A 38 7.78 -3.48 3.53
C VAL A 38 8.39 -4.80 3.94
N LEU A 39 8.01 -5.33 5.10
CA LEU A 39 8.54 -6.58 5.62
C LEU A 39 8.15 -7.77 4.73
N ALA A 40 6.91 -7.81 4.25
CA ALA A 40 6.44 -8.86 3.34
C ALA A 40 7.24 -8.85 2.03
N GLU A 41 7.37 -7.67 1.38
CA GLU A 41 8.13 -7.51 0.14
C GLU A 41 9.63 -7.80 0.31
N ALA A 42 10.25 -7.32 1.39
CA ALA A 42 11.68 -7.51 1.64
C ALA A 42 12.05 -8.98 1.91
N LEU A 43 11.15 -9.74 2.52
CA LEU A 43 11.35 -11.15 2.84
C LEU A 43 10.84 -12.08 1.72
N GLY A 44 10.23 -11.54 0.66
CA GLY A 44 9.61 -12.32 -0.41
C GLY A 44 8.38 -13.12 0.04
N LEU A 45 7.78 -12.74 1.16
CA LEU A 45 6.49 -13.25 1.57
C LEU A 45 5.46 -12.53 0.71
N VAL A 46 4.82 -13.23 -0.23
CA VAL A 46 3.70 -12.67 -1.00
C VAL A 46 2.67 -12.16 0.00
N PRO A 47 2.46 -10.84 0.13
CA PRO A 47 1.41 -10.35 0.99
C PRO A 47 0.12 -10.87 0.38
N ALA A 48 -0.67 -11.62 1.16
CA ALA A 48 -2.03 -11.93 0.79
C ALA A 48 -2.72 -10.57 0.58
N SER A 49 -2.92 -10.22 -0.69
CA SER A 49 -3.51 -8.97 -1.13
C SER A 49 -4.61 -8.54 -0.18
N SER A 50 -4.52 -7.31 0.32
CA SER A 50 -5.49 -6.68 1.21
C SER A 50 -6.83 -6.50 0.50
N ALA A 51 -7.53 -7.61 0.30
CA ALA A 51 -8.90 -7.70 -0.13
C ALA A 51 -9.75 -8.13 1.06
N THR A 52 -9.74 -7.36 2.15
CA THR A 52 -10.77 -7.40 3.22
C THR A 52 -10.49 -6.32 4.27
N ALA A 53 -10.88 -5.07 3.99
CA ALA A 53 -11.07 -4.08 5.05
C ALA A 53 -12.03 -2.96 4.62
N SER A 54 -13.23 -3.34 4.14
CA SER A 54 -14.41 -2.47 4.30
C SER A 54 -15.70 -3.30 4.10
N THR A 55 -15.99 -4.18 5.06
CA THR A 55 -17.36 -4.73 5.23
C THR A 55 -17.48 -5.42 6.60
N ALA A 56 -17.89 -4.65 7.61
CA ALA A 56 -18.58 -5.05 8.84
C ALA A 56 -18.55 -3.84 9.79
N GLY A 57 -19.63 -3.29 10.36
CA GLY A 57 -21.06 -3.60 10.45
C GLY A 57 -21.69 -2.43 11.25
N GLY A 58 -23.00 -2.29 11.43
CA GLY A 58 -24.12 -3.14 11.11
C GLY A 58 -25.42 -2.39 11.41
N ASP A 59 -26.51 -2.94 10.90
CA ASP A 59 -27.86 -2.43 11.00
C ASP A 59 -28.34 -2.31 12.45
N GLY A 60 -28.71 -1.08 12.83
CA GLY A 60 -29.42 -0.77 14.06
C GLY A 60 -30.83 -0.29 13.77
N ALA A 61 -31.67 -1.17 13.26
CA ALA A 61 -33.11 -0.94 13.20
C ALA A 61 -33.66 -0.71 14.62
N ARG A 62 -33.91 0.55 15.00
CA ARG A 62 -34.79 0.90 16.12
C ARG A 62 -36.09 1.46 15.57
N THR A 63 -37.00 0.54 15.27
CA THR A 63 -38.44 0.79 15.30
C THR A 63 -38.81 1.34 16.68
N ALA A 64 -39.29 2.58 16.74
CA ALA A 64 -39.97 3.13 17.91
C ALA A 64 -41.45 3.35 17.53
N PRO A 65 -42.42 2.88 18.33
CA PRO A 65 -43.85 3.03 18.03
C PRO A 65 -44.34 4.47 18.28
N PRO A 66 -45.40 4.92 17.58
CA PRO A 66 -46.02 6.22 17.82
C PRO A 66 -46.79 6.25 19.16
N ARG A 67 -46.76 7.39 19.86
CA ARG A 67 -47.64 7.72 20.99
C ARG A 67 -48.77 8.63 20.53
#